data_AF-A0A6C0DVK8-F1
#
_entry.id   AF-A0A6C0DVK8-F1
#
_cell.length_a   1.000
_cell.length_b   1.000
_cell.length_c   1.000
_cell.angle_alpha   90.00
_cell.angle_beta   90.00
_cell.angle_gamma   90.00
#
_symmetry.space_group_name_H-M   'P 1'
#
loop_
_entity.id
_entity.type
_entity.pdbx_description
1 polymer ?
#
loop_
_entity_poly.entity_id
_entity_poly.type
_entity_poly.pdbx_seq_one_letter_code
_entity_poly.pdbx_strand_id
1 'polypeptide(L)'
;MECIDISNIINVIFSESPKPPCTYGLNLQSSYLNIFHILMNILIVGAKKLFGADITPNKITEKQFERLKQYMESLGYIVKYKYNYKIENDNIKADTINIWFEPYMYTSNCKGIKI
;
A
#
# COMPACT_ATOMS: atom_id res chain seq x y z
N MET A 1 -4.14 -3.53 23.08
CA MET A 1 -4.02 -3.36 21.62
C MET A 1 -3.20 -4.53 21.13
N GLU A 2 -3.84 -5.54 20.54
CA GLU A 2 -3.16 -6.75 20.08
C GLU A 2 -2.50 -6.45 18.72
N CYS A 3 -1.17 -6.47 18.69
CA CYS A 3 -0.42 -6.38 17.43
C CYS A 3 -0.50 -7.73 16.73
N ILE A 4 -1.15 -7.77 15.57
CA ILE A 4 -1.15 -8.95 14.69
C ILE A 4 0.28 -9.15 14.17
N ASP A 5 0.87 -10.30 14.45
CA ASP A 5 2.21 -10.65 13.95
C ASP A 5 2.15 -11.03 12.46
N ILE A 6 2.16 -10.00 11.61
CA ILE A 6 2.25 -10.12 10.15
C ILE A 6 3.69 -10.23 9.65
N SER A 7 4.68 -10.37 10.53
CA SER A 7 6.11 -10.28 10.18
C SER A 7 6.53 -11.28 9.11
N ASN A 8 5.97 -12.50 9.15
CA ASN A 8 6.23 -13.52 8.14
C ASN A 8 5.68 -13.13 6.77
N ILE A 9 4.50 -12.52 6.71
CA ILE A 9 3.88 -12.03 5.47
C ILE A 9 4.74 -10.91 4.86
N ILE A 10 5.18 -9.96 5.69
CA ILE A 10 6.08 -8.88 5.26
C ILE A 10 7.39 -9.45 4.72
N ASN A 11 7.97 -10.42 5.40
CA ASN A 11 9.22 -11.01 4.96
C ASN A 11 9.09 -11.68 3.59
N VAL A 12 7.99 -12.39 3.33
CA VAL A 12 7.74 -13.03 2.03
C VAL A 12 7.50 -12.01 0.91
N ILE A 13 6.69 -10.97 1.18
CA ILE A 13 6.32 -10.00 0.15
C ILE A 13 7.52 -9.13 -0.24
N PHE A 14 8.30 -8.70 0.76
CA PHE A 14 9.36 -7.71 0.60
C PHE A 14 10.79 -8.32 0.60
N SER A 15 10.95 -9.64 0.54
CA SER A 15 12.27 -10.28 0.43
C SER A 15 12.92 -10.11 -0.95
N GLU A 16 12.10 -9.99 -1.99
CA GLU A 16 12.54 -9.91 -3.38
C GLU A 16 11.97 -8.66 -4.06
N SER A 17 12.26 -8.47 -5.35
CA SER A 17 11.57 -7.47 -6.17
C SER A 17 10.06 -7.71 -6.19
N PRO A 18 9.24 -6.66 -6.39
CA PRO A 18 7.79 -6.82 -6.53
C PRO A 18 7.44 -7.90 -7.54
N LYS A 19 6.48 -8.75 -7.19
CA LYS A 19 5.98 -9.82 -8.06
C LYS A 19 4.83 -9.28 -8.92
N PRO A 20 4.45 -9.97 -10.01
CA PRO A 20 3.28 -9.60 -10.79
C PRO A 20 2.01 -9.43 -9.94
N PRO A 21 1.05 -8.61 -10.37
CA PRO A 21 -0.18 -8.39 -9.61
C PRO A 21 -0.93 -9.68 -9.30
N CYS A 22 -1.53 -9.75 -8.11
CA CYS A 22 -2.28 -10.90 -7.59
C CYS A 22 -1.46 -12.20 -7.44
N THR A 23 -0.14 -12.13 -7.28
CA THR A 23 0.70 -13.31 -7.01
C THR A 23 0.42 -13.92 -5.63
N TYR A 24 0.21 -13.08 -4.62
CA TYR A 24 -0.03 -13.52 -3.25
C TYR A 24 -1.51 -13.40 -2.90
N GLY A 25 -2.12 -14.49 -2.44
CA GLY A 25 -3.47 -14.48 -1.88
C GLY A 25 -3.42 -14.31 -0.37
N LEU A 26 -4.04 -13.25 0.15
CA LEU A 26 -4.25 -13.07 1.58
C LEU A 26 -5.47 -13.89 2.01
N ASN A 27 -5.24 -15.11 2.52
CA ASN A 27 -6.28 -15.91 3.14
C ASN A 27 -6.52 -15.43 4.58
N LEU A 28 -7.39 -14.43 4.74
CA LEU A 28 -7.73 -13.86 6.03
C LEU A 28 -8.91 -14.63 6.65
N GLN A 29 -8.60 -15.70 7.39
CA GLN A 29 -9.59 -16.39 8.21
C GLN A 29 -9.86 -15.57 9.49
N SER A 30 -10.76 -14.58 9.44
CA SER A 30 -11.68 -14.24 10.55
C SER A 30 -12.60 -13.07 10.20
N SER A 31 -13.82 -13.14 10.73
CA SER A 31 -14.92 -12.19 10.55
C SER A 31 -14.76 -10.83 11.27
N TYR A 32 -13.60 -10.56 11.89
CA TYR A 32 -13.40 -9.38 12.75
C TYR A 32 -12.27 -8.46 12.32
N LEU A 33 -11.41 -8.89 11.38
CA LEU A 33 -10.27 -8.09 10.97
C LEU A 33 -10.61 -7.21 9.76
N ASN A 34 -10.55 -5.89 9.95
CA ASN A 34 -10.71 -4.94 8.87
C ASN A 34 -9.51 -5.04 7.90
N ILE A 35 -9.77 -5.53 6.68
CA ILE A 35 -8.80 -5.64 5.59
C ILE A 35 -7.99 -4.35 5.40
N PHE A 36 -8.61 -3.19 5.58
CA PHE A 36 -7.93 -1.90 5.49
C PHE A 36 -6.78 -1.78 6.49
N HIS A 37 -6.99 -2.16 7.75
CA HIS A 37 -5.95 -2.09 8.77
C HIS A 37 -4.78 -3.04 8.48
N ILE A 38 -5.07 -4.23 7.94
CA ILE A 38 -4.04 -5.19 7.53
C ILE A 38 -3.20 -4.61 6.39
N LEU A 39 -3.85 -4.13 5.33
CA LEU A 39 -3.15 -3.56 4.17
C LEU A 39 -2.36 -2.30 4.55
N MET A 40 -2.90 -1.45 5.41
CA MET A 40 -2.20 -0.28 5.93
C MET A 40 -0.97 -0.67 6.76
N ASN A 41 -1.09 -1.69 7.62
CA ASN A 41 0.04 -2.18 8.40
C ASN A 41 1.13 -2.78 7.49
N ILE A 42 0.72 -3.56 6.47
CA ILE A 42 1.64 -4.09 5.45
C ILE A 42 2.38 -2.96 4.73
N LEU A 43 1.67 -1.91 4.30
CA LEU A 43 2.26 -0.76 3.63
C LEU A 43 3.29 -0.04 4.51
N ILE A 44 2.96 0.22 5.78
CA ILE A 44 3.83 0.95 6.72
C ILE A 44 5.07 0.12 7.10
N VAL A 45 4.87 -1.15 7.46
CA VAL A 45 5.99 -2.02 7.86
C VAL A 45 6.86 -2.36 6.65
N GLY A 46 6.27 -2.56 5.48
CA GLY A 46 6.98 -2.71 4.22
C GLY A 46 7.86 -1.51 3.88
N ALA A 47 7.32 -0.30 4.01
CA ALA A 47 8.10 0.94 3.82
C ALA A 47 9.32 1.00 4.74
N LYS A 48 9.13 0.70 6.03
CA LYS A 48 10.22 0.68 7.01
C LYS A 48 11.28 -0.37 6.69
N LYS A 49 10.85 -1.56 6.23
CA LYS A 49 11.75 -2.65 5.86
C LYS A 49 12.58 -2.31 4.62
N LEU A 50 11.98 -1.68 3.61
CA LEU A 50 12.67 -1.35 2.35
C LEU A 50 13.57 -0.12 2.46
N PHE A 51 13.16 0.89 3.21
CA PHE A 51 13.77 2.23 3.15
C PHE A 51 14.35 2.73 4.48
N GLY A 52 14.23 1.94 5.56
CA GLY A 52 14.74 2.30 6.88
C GLY A 52 13.62 2.64 7.87
N ALA A 53 13.88 2.41 9.15
CA ALA A 53 12.88 2.53 10.22
C ALA A 53 12.39 3.98 10.45
N ASP A 54 13.16 4.98 10.01
CA ASP A 54 12.88 6.41 10.17
C ASP A 54 12.07 7.01 9.01
N ILE A 55 11.68 6.20 8.03
CA ILE A 55 10.84 6.63 6.91
C ILE A 55 9.47 7.08 7.43
N THR A 56 9.03 8.24 6.95
CA THR A 56 7.72 8.81 7.26
C THR A 56 7.01 9.20 5.95
N PRO A 57 5.68 9.39 5.96
CA PRO A 57 4.96 9.85 4.77
C PRO A 57 5.51 11.13 4.15
N ASN A 58 6.14 12.01 4.95
CA ASN A 58 6.71 13.27 4.45
C ASN A 58 8.13 13.10 3.88
N LYS A 59 8.80 11.98 4.15
CA LYS A 59 10.16 11.68 3.69
C LYS A 59 10.18 10.74 2.48
N ILE A 60 9.07 10.08 2.17
CA ILE A 60 9.02 9.13 1.07
C ILE A 60 9.04 9.88 -0.27
N THR A 61 9.94 9.45 -1.15
CA THR A 61 9.98 9.95 -2.52
C THR A 61 8.89 9.30 -3.38
N GLU A 62 8.52 9.94 -4.48
CA GLU A 62 7.57 9.37 -5.45
C GLU A 62 8.02 7.97 -5.93
N LYS A 63 9.31 7.80 -6.27
CA LYS A 63 9.85 6.50 -6.71
C LYS A 63 9.75 5.41 -5.64
N GLN A 64 10.00 5.76 -4.37
CA GLN A 64 9.85 4.82 -3.26
C GLN A 64 8.39 4.44 -3.03
N PHE A 65 7.49 5.41 -3.17
CA PHE A 65 6.06 5.16 -3.05
C PHE A 65 5.51 4.32 -4.21
N GLU A 66 5.91 4.59 -5.46
CA GLU A 66 5.58 3.73 -6.61
C GLU A 66 6.07 2.30 -6.41
N ARG A 67 7.28 2.13 -5.87
CA ARG A 67 7.79 0.80 -5.54
C ARG A 67 6.94 0.09 -4.48
N LEU A 68 6.46 0.81 -3.46
CA LEU A 68 5.52 0.24 -2.48
C LEU A 68 4.19 -0.17 -3.13
N LYS A 69 3.65 0.66 -4.03
CA LYS A 69 2.42 0.32 -4.75
C LYS A 69 2.57 -1.00 -5.49
N GLN A 70 3.68 -1.22 -6.19
CA GLN A 70 3.94 -2.48 -6.90
C GLN A 70 3.92 -3.71 -5.97
N TYR A 71 4.46 -3.61 -4.75
CA TYR A 71 4.35 -4.70 -3.77
C TYR A 71 2.91 -4.93 -3.31
N MET A 72 2.13 -3.87 -3.14
CA MET A 72 0.71 -3.99 -2.80
C MET A 72 -0.09 -4.60 -3.96
N GLU A 73 0.27 -4.30 -5.20
CA GLU A 73 -0.33 -4.93 -6.38
C GLU A 73 -0.03 -6.42 -6.42
N SER A 74 1.15 -6.86 -5.98
CA SER A 74 1.46 -8.30 -5.82
C SER A 74 0.47 -9.01 -4.88
N LEU A 75 -0.14 -8.30 -3.93
CA LEU A 75 -1.20 -8.79 -3.04
C LEU A 75 -2.61 -8.69 -3.64
N GLY A 76 -2.72 -8.13 -4.85
CA GLY A 76 -3.98 -7.89 -5.53
C GLY A 76 -4.69 -6.61 -5.09
N TYR A 77 -3.96 -5.60 -4.59
CA TYR A 77 -4.54 -4.32 -4.19
C TYR A 77 -3.82 -3.12 -4.80
N ILE A 78 -4.60 -2.14 -5.27
CA ILE A 78 -4.12 -0.84 -5.73
C ILE A 78 -4.19 0.14 -4.55
N VAL A 79 -3.10 0.85 -4.29
CA VAL A 79 -3.07 1.94 -3.30
C VAL A 79 -3.54 3.22 -3.97
N LYS A 80 -4.63 3.79 -3.46
CA LYS A 80 -5.13 5.11 -3.84
C LYS A 80 -4.86 6.11 -2.73
N TYR A 81 -4.65 7.36 -3.10
CA TYR A 81 -4.38 8.42 -2.15
C TYR A 81 -4.91 9.76 -2.65
N LYS A 82 -5.28 10.62 -1.70
CA LYS A 82 -5.69 11.99 -1.95
C LYS A 82 -5.13 12.89 -0.86
N TYR A 83 -4.47 13.96 -1.27
CA TYR A 83 -4.07 15.03 -0.36
C TYR A 83 -5.28 15.92 -0.07
N ASN A 84 -5.50 16.18 1.21
CA ASN A 84 -6.33 17.30 1.64
C ASN A 84 -5.40 18.47 1.92
N TYR A 85 -5.72 19.61 1.30
CA TYR A 85 -4.94 20.83 1.45
C TYR A 85 -5.67 21.80 2.37
N LYS A 86 -4.90 22.52 3.17
CA LYS A 86 -5.37 23.68 3.93
C LYS A 86 -4.65 24.92 3.44
N ILE A 87 -5.35 26.05 3.51
CA ILE A 87 -4.76 27.36 3.24
C ILE A 87 -4.38 27.96 4.59
N GLU A 88 -3.09 28.21 4.77
CA GLU A 88 -2.56 28.94 5.92
C GLU A 88 -1.75 30.13 5.42
N ASN A 89 -2.13 31.35 5.82
CA ASN A 89 -1.43 32.59 5.45
C ASN A 89 -1.15 32.68 3.93
N ASP A 90 -2.20 32.54 3.12
CA ASP A 90 -2.15 32.54 1.63
C ASP A 90 -1.27 31.46 0.99
N ASN A 91 -0.79 30.48 1.75
CA ASN A 91 -0.02 29.35 1.26
C ASN A 91 -0.84 28.05 1.32
N ILE A 92 -0.86 27.31 0.20
CA ILE A 92 -1.50 25.99 0.12
C ILE A 92 -0.51 24.96 0.69
N LYS A 93 -0.90 24.30 1.78
CA LYS A 93 -0.14 23.19 2.37
C LYS A 93 -0.97 21.92 2.40
N ALA A 94 -0.33 20.79 2.11
CA ALA A 94 -0.93 19.49 2.36
C ALA A 94 -1.05 19.27 3.88
N ASP A 95 -2.26 19.04 4.36
CA ASP A 95 -2.58 18.87 5.78
C ASP A 95 -2.66 17.38 6.13
N THR A 96 -3.41 16.61 5.35
CA THR A 96 -3.59 15.17 5.57
C THR A 96 -3.56 14.40 4.26
N ILE A 97 -3.16 13.14 4.33
CA ILE A 97 -3.22 12.20 3.20
C ILE A 97 -4.25 11.14 3.55
N ASN A 98 -5.30 11.06 2.74
CA ASN A 98 -6.24 9.95 2.80
C ASN A 98 -5.72 8.85 1.89
N ILE A 99 -5.49 7.66 2.44
CA ILE A 99 -5.09 6.47 1.70
C ILE A 99 -6.21 5.44 1.79
N TRP A 100 -6.52 4.78 0.68
CA TRP A 100 -7.42 3.63 0.65
C TRP A 100 -6.92 2.59 -0.35
N PHE A 101 -7.51 1.40 -0.30
CA PHE A 101 -7.12 0.26 -1.12
C PHE A 101 -8.30 -0.21 -1.94
N GLU A 102 -8.06 -0.49 -3.21
CA GLU A 102 -9.03 -1.06 -4.13
C GLU A 102 -8.51 -2.42 -4.62
N PRO A 103 -9.38 -3.40 -4.92
CA PRO A 103 -8.95 -4.63 -5.56
C PRO A 103 -8.27 -4.31 -6.89
N TYR A 104 -7.15 -4.99 -7.17
CA TYR A 104 -6.48 -4.87 -8.45
C TYR A 104 -7.39 -5.40 -9.56
N MET A 105 -7.67 -4.55 -10.54
CA MET A 105 -8.39 -4.93 -11.75
C MET A 105 -7.41 -4.89 -12.92
N TYR A 106 -7.31 -5.99 -13.66
CA TYR A 106 -6.55 -5.98 -14.90
C TYR A 106 -7.17 -4.97 -15.86
N THR A 107 -6.33 -4.08 -16.38
CA THR A 107 -6.72 -3.25 -17.51
C THR A 107 -7.02 -4.15 -18.69
N SER A 108 -8.25 -4.12 -19.19
CA SER A 108 -8.60 -4.77 -20.46
C SER A 108 -9.01 -3.70 -21.46
N ASN A 109 -8.68 -3.90 -22.73
CA ASN A 109 -9.30 -3.10 -23.79
C ASN A 109 -10.80 -3.38 -23.84
N CYS A 110 -11.55 -2.59 -24.63
CA CYS A 110 -13.00 -2.79 -24.80
C CYS A 110 -13.38 -4.17 -25.40
N LYS A 111 -12.39 -5.00 -25.78
CA LYS A 111 -12.56 -6.37 -26.27
C LYS A 111 -12.26 -7.42 -25.20
N GLY A 112 -12.01 -7.03 -23.95
CA GLY A 112 -11.70 -7.94 -22.83
C GLY A 112 -10.28 -8.52 -22.85
N ILE A 113 -9.39 -8.02 -23.71
CA ILE A 113 -7.99 -8.45 -23.77
C ILE A 113 -7.20 -7.68 -22.71
N LYS A 114 -6.52 -8.40 -21.81
CA LYS A 114 -5.60 -7.79 -20.83
C LYS A 114 -4.53 -6.98 -21.55
N ILE A 115 -4.36 -5.72 -21.15
CA ILE A 115 -3.35 -4.76 -21.64
C ILE A 115 -2.25 -4.69 -20.59
#